data_AF-A0A7S0CD58-F1
#
_entry.id   AF-A0A7S0CD58-F1
#
_cell.length_a   1.000
_cell.length_b   1.000
_cell.length_c   1.000
_cell.angle_alpha   90.00
_cell.angle_beta   90.00
_cell.angle_gamma   90.00
#
_symmetry.space_group_name_H-M   'P 1'
#
loop_
_entity.id
_entity.type
_entity.pdbx_description
1 polymer ?
#
loop_
_entity_poly.entity_id
_entity_poly.type
_entity_poly.pdbx_seq_one_letter_code
_entity_poly.pdbx_strand_id
1 'polypeptide(L)'
;GGKATIKLYEGGGWDATNGLNKQLYSKLAGRNQALPGPSYVALGSQNRYYVKFEDGKCQWVGCDALSQELRKHRPLKTIAFGETWNSYFIVYEDGGYSYKGIPYHVNDIIQKNQCEIECVSLGPKGEYFMKMKNGRVWWGGMSYNAMNKVNRLKDRVKFIDFGENETFVCRYT
;
A
#
# COMPACT_ATOMS: atom_id res chain seq x y z
N GLY A 1 -7.31 -3.78 -0.57
CA GLY A 1 -7.76 -2.43 -0.17
C GLY A 1 -9.26 -2.34 -0.23
N GLY A 2 -9.89 -2.13 0.92
CA GLY A 2 -11.34 -2.17 1.06
C GLY A 2 -11.85 -3.61 1.15
N LYS A 3 -12.49 -4.06 0.07
CA LYS A 3 -13.21 -5.35 -0.02
C LYS A 3 -12.51 -6.42 -0.84
N ALA A 4 -11.36 -6.10 -1.41
CA ALA A 4 -10.63 -7.02 -2.29
C ALA A 4 -9.14 -7.12 -1.99
N THR A 5 -8.61 -8.30 -2.30
CA THR A 5 -7.17 -8.60 -2.38
C THR A 5 -6.83 -8.83 -3.85
N ILE A 6 -5.68 -8.32 -4.29
CA ILE A 6 -5.12 -8.61 -5.61
C ILE A 6 -3.78 -9.32 -5.43
N LYS A 7 -3.56 -10.33 -6.26
CA LYS A 7 -2.28 -11.02 -6.41
C LYS A 7 -1.74 -10.72 -7.79
N LEU A 8 -0.54 -10.17 -7.85
CA LEU A 8 0.20 -9.99 -9.09
C LEU A 8 1.20 -11.12 -9.24
N TYR A 9 1.28 -11.70 -10.43
CA TYR A 9 2.26 -12.73 -10.79
C TYR A 9 3.42 -12.09 -11.54
N GLU A 10 4.59 -12.73 -11.47
CA GLU A 10 5.71 -12.39 -12.35
C GLU A 10 5.28 -12.56 -13.82
N GLY A 11 5.65 -11.61 -14.68
CA GLY A 11 5.19 -11.56 -16.08
C GLY A 11 3.83 -10.89 -16.29
N GLY A 12 3.32 -10.17 -15.29
CA GLY A 12 2.16 -9.28 -15.45
C GLY A 12 0.80 -9.96 -15.36
N GLY A 13 0.74 -11.27 -15.12
CA GLY A 13 -0.49 -11.95 -14.77
C GLY A 13 -1.06 -11.42 -13.45
N TRP A 14 -2.38 -11.55 -13.24
CA TRP A 14 -3.00 -11.15 -11.98
C TRP A 14 -4.25 -11.98 -11.66
N ASP A 15 -4.61 -12.01 -10.37
CA ASP A 15 -5.85 -12.58 -9.86
C ASP A 15 -6.36 -11.72 -8.70
N ALA A 16 -7.67 -11.71 -8.45
CA ALA A 16 -8.26 -10.92 -7.38
C ALA A 16 -9.51 -11.57 -6.78
N THR A 17 -9.75 -11.31 -5.50
CA THR A 17 -11.03 -11.63 -4.89
C THR A 17 -12.14 -10.72 -5.41
N ASN A 18 -13.38 -11.10 -5.19
CA ASN A 18 -14.54 -10.23 -5.44
C ASN A 18 -14.38 -8.87 -4.74
N GLY A 19 -14.99 -7.83 -5.31
CA GLY A 19 -15.00 -6.48 -4.75
C GLY A 19 -13.88 -5.57 -5.25
N LEU A 20 -13.11 -5.97 -6.26
CA LEU A 20 -12.14 -5.10 -6.91
C LEU A 20 -12.86 -3.90 -7.53
N ASN A 21 -12.26 -2.71 -7.43
CA ASN A 21 -12.78 -1.50 -8.08
C ASN A 21 -13.04 -1.79 -9.58
N LYS A 22 -14.27 -1.51 -10.06
CA LYS A 22 -14.67 -1.79 -11.45
C LYS A 22 -13.77 -1.12 -12.49
N GLN A 23 -13.34 0.13 -12.25
CA GLN A 23 -12.43 0.83 -13.15
C GLN A 23 -11.06 0.16 -13.20
N LEU A 24 -10.52 -0.26 -12.05
CA LEU A 24 -9.27 -1.02 -12.01
C LEU A 24 -9.43 -2.38 -12.68
N TYR A 25 -10.51 -3.10 -12.38
CA TYR A 25 -10.81 -4.38 -13.03
C TYR A 25 -10.87 -4.24 -14.55
N SER A 26 -11.60 -3.26 -15.09
CA SER A 26 -11.65 -3.04 -16.55
C SER A 26 -10.28 -2.74 -17.16
N LYS A 27 -9.39 -2.06 -16.43
CA LYS A 27 -8.02 -1.77 -16.87
C LYS A 27 -7.11 -3.00 -16.89
N LEU A 28 -7.40 -3.98 -16.05
CA LEU A 28 -6.60 -5.20 -15.91
C LEU A 28 -7.16 -6.36 -16.76
N ALA A 29 -8.48 -6.57 -16.78
CA ALA A 29 -9.15 -7.67 -17.45
C ALA A 29 -9.31 -7.46 -18.96
N GLY A 30 -9.54 -6.21 -19.39
CA GLY A 30 -9.68 -5.86 -20.81
C GLY A 30 -8.35 -5.63 -21.52
N ARG A 31 -7.23 -5.97 -20.89
CA ARG A 31 -5.91 -5.62 -21.39
C ARG A 31 -5.43 -6.66 -22.41
N ASN A 32 -5.13 -6.20 -23.63
CA ASN A 32 -4.52 -7.02 -24.66
C ASN A 32 -3.14 -7.53 -24.18
N GLN A 33 -2.81 -8.80 -24.44
CA GLN A 33 -1.51 -9.40 -24.10
C GLN A 33 -0.31 -8.67 -24.73
N ALA A 34 -0.52 -7.94 -25.83
CA ALA A 34 0.52 -7.10 -26.43
C ALA A 34 0.81 -5.80 -25.64
N LEU A 35 -0.03 -5.44 -24.66
CA LEU A 35 0.17 -4.25 -23.83
C LEU A 35 0.97 -4.61 -22.56
N PRO A 36 1.82 -3.69 -22.05
CA PRO A 36 2.66 -3.93 -20.87
C PRO A 36 1.85 -4.37 -19.65
N GLY A 37 2.24 -5.42 -18.95
CA GLY A 37 1.52 -5.94 -17.79
C GLY A 37 1.55 -4.99 -16.58
N PRO A 38 0.65 -5.14 -15.60
CA PRO A 38 0.79 -4.48 -14.31
C PRO A 38 2.06 -4.96 -13.58
N SER A 39 2.93 -4.03 -13.20
CA SER A 39 4.15 -4.31 -12.43
C SER A 39 3.97 -3.99 -10.94
N TYR A 40 3.01 -3.14 -10.59
CA TYR A 40 2.68 -2.82 -9.20
C TYR A 40 1.24 -2.31 -9.08
N VAL A 41 0.54 -2.77 -8.03
CA VAL A 41 -0.82 -2.32 -7.69
C VAL A 41 -0.89 -2.05 -6.20
N ALA A 42 -1.48 -0.92 -5.83
CA ALA A 42 -1.88 -0.61 -4.46
C ALA A 42 -3.38 -0.33 -4.42
N LEU A 43 -4.07 -0.90 -3.44
CA LEU A 43 -5.50 -0.77 -3.26
C LEU A 43 -5.78 -0.01 -1.96
N GLY A 44 -6.64 1.00 -2.02
CA GLY A 44 -7.11 1.74 -0.85
C GLY A 44 -8.58 1.50 -0.55
N SER A 45 -9.02 1.95 0.63
CA SER A 45 -10.43 2.13 0.92
C SER A 45 -11.05 3.19 -0.02
N GLN A 46 -12.38 3.28 -0.05
CA GLN A 46 -13.11 4.29 -0.85
C GLN A 46 -12.81 4.19 -2.35
N ASN A 47 -12.63 2.96 -2.87
CA ASN A 47 -12.36 2.70 -4.28
C ASN A 47 -11.06 3.33 -4.82
N ARG A 48 -10.13 3.74 -3.95
CA ARG A 48 -8.83 4.28 -4.37
C ARG A 48 -7.91 3.18 -4.85
N TYR A 49 -7.08 3.51 -5.84
CA TYR A 49 -6.06 2.60 -6.31
C TYR A 49 -4.91 3.36 -6.96
N TYR A 50 -3.78 2.67 -7.06
CA TYR A 50 -2.67 3.02 -7.93
C TYR A 50 -2.27 1.76 -8.70
N VAL A 51 -1.99 1.90 -9.98
CA VAL A 51 -1.41 0.84 -10.83
C VAL A 51 -0.26 1.42 -11.63
N LYS A 52 0.86 0.71 -11.66
CA LYS A 52 2.01 0.94 -12.53
C LYS A 52 2.14 -0.25 -13.47
N PHE A 53 2.46 0.04 -14.74
CA PHE A 53 2.69 -0.96 -15.77
C PHE A 53 4.19 -1.11 -16.05
N GLU A 54 4.57 -2.17 -16.77
CA GLU A 54 5.98 -2.46 -17.11
C GLU A 54 6.62 -1.37 -17.99
N ASP A 55 5.84 -0.63 -18.78
CA ASP A 55 6.33 0.54 -19.55
C ASP A 55 6.50 1.81 -18.69
N GLY A 56 6.33 1.70 -17.37
CA GLY A 56 6.43 2.82 -16.44
C GLY A 56 5.20 3.73 -16.40
N LYS A 57 4.21 3.56 -17.29
CA LYS A 57 2.96 4.31 -17.20
C LYS A 57 2.23 3.94 -15.92
N CYS A 58 1.53 4.91 -15.34
CA CYS A 58 0.73 4.69 -14.15
C CYS A 58 -0.63 5.35 -14.26
N GLN A 59 -1.57 4.82 -13.49
CA GLN A 59 -2.93 5.35 -13.36
C GLN A 59 -3.38 5.21 -11.92
N TRP A 60 -4.21 6.13 -11.45
CA TRP A 60 -4.63 6.15 -10.06
C TRP A 60 -5.99 6.81 -9.87
N VAL A 61 -6.59 6.54 -8.71
CA VAL A 61 -7.74 7.25 -8.15
C VAL A 61 -7.41 7.57 -6.70
N GLY A 62 -7.45 8.86 -6.34
CA GLY A 62 -7.18 9.36 -5.00
C GLY A 62 -7.33 10.87 -4.91
N CYS A 63 -6.92 11.46 -3.79
CA CYS A 63 -7.10 12.89 -3.54
C CYS A 63 -6.21 13.78 -4.44
N ASP A 64 -6.54 15.07 -4.47
CA ASP A 64 -5.82 16.06 -5.28
C ASP A 64 -4.36 16.20 -4.85
N ALA A 65 -4.10 16.19 -3.54
CA ALA A 65 -2.74 16.28 -3.00
C ALA A 65 -1.88 15.07 -3.46
N LEU A 66 -2.44 13.86 -3.43
CA LEU A 66 -1.75 12.69 -3.98
C LEU A 66 -1.50 12.85 -5.48
N SER A 67 -2.50 13.32 -6.22
CA SER A 67 -2.39 13.53 -7.66
C SER A 67 -1.36 14.59 -8.03
N GLN A 68 -1.17 15.62 -7.19
CA GLN A 68 -0.10 16.61 -7.34
C GLN A 68 1.28 15.96 -7.13
N GLU A 69 1.45 15.11 -6.12
CA GLU A 69 2.72 14.39 -5.89
C GLU A 69 3.05 13.42 -7.02
N LEU A 70 2.09 12.65 -7.51
CA LEU A 70 2.31 11.68 -8.59
C LEU A 70 2.65 12.36 -9.93
N ARG A 71 2.14 13.57 -10.18
CA ARG A 71 2.47 14.38 -11.38
C ARG A 71 3.89 14.96 -11.36
N LYS A 72 4.63 14.86 -10.24
CA LYS A 72 6.06 15.20 -10.22
C LYS A 72 6.93 14.14 -10.91
N HIS A 73 6.35 13.02 -11.33
CA HIS A 73 7.03 11.92 -12.04
C HIS A 73 8.27 11.37 -11.32
N ARG A 74 8.34 11.50 -10.00
CA ARG A 74 9.39 10.88 -9.19
C ARG A 74 9.21 9.35 -9.18
N PRO A 75 10.27 8.55 -9.41
CA PRO A 75 10.20 7.10 -9.33
C PRO A 75 9.65 6.64 -7.98
N LEU A 76 8.51 5.97 -8.01
CA LEU A 76 7.79 5.48 -6.84
C LEU A 76 8.16 4.03 -6.57
N LYS A 77 8.46 3.75 -5.30
CA LYS A 77 8.74 2.41 -4.77
C LYS A 77 7.48 1.76 -4.20
N THR A 78 6.79 2.44 -3.28
CA THR A 78 5.50 1.97 -2.74
C THR A 78 4.55 3.13 -2.44
N ILE A 79 3.26 2.87 -2.50
CA ILE A 79 2.20 3.78 -2.06
C ILE A 79 1.20 3.04 -1.15
N ALA A 80 0.77 3.70 -0.09
CA ALA A 80 -0.28 3.26 0.81
C ALA A 80 -1.40 4.30 0.90
N PHE A 81 -2.63 3.82 1.03
CA PHE A 81 -3.82 4.64 1.20
C PHE A 81 -4.34 4.47 2.63
N GLY A 82 -4.47 5.56 3.39
CA GLY A 82 -4.90 5.49 4.79
C GLY A 82 -6.42 5.47 4.98
N GLU A 83 -6.88 5.85 6.16
CA GLU A 83 -8.29 5.86 6.57
C GLU A 83 -9.18 6.78 5.70
N THR A 84 -8.77 8.04 5.51
CA THR A 84 -9.58 9.05 4.82
C THR A 84 -9.20 9.19 3.35
N TRP A 85 -10.08 9.76 2.52
CA TRP A 85 -9.81 10.06 1.10
C TRP A 85 -8.47 10.80 0.90
N ASN A 86 -8.18 11.73 1.82
CA ASN A 86 -7.02 12.60 1.79
C ASN A 86 -5.75 12.00 2.40
N SER A 87 -5.82 10.76 2.89
CA SER A 87 -4.70 10.10 3.56
C SER A 87 -3.91 9.18 2.63
N TYR A 88 -2.60 9.39 2.56
CA TYR A 88 -1.69 8.58 1.76
C TYR A 88 -0.26 8.61 2.32
N PHE A 89 0.54 7.63 1.90
CA PHE A 89 1.98 7.60 2.10
C PHE A 89 2.65 7.12 0.81
N ILE A 90 3.61 7.88 0.28
CA ILE A 90 4.47 7.50 -0.84
C ILE A 90 5.89 7.31 -0.33
N VAL A 91 6.53 6.22 -0.73
CA VAL A 91 7.97 5.99 -0.64
C VAL A 91 8.52 6.02 -2.06
N TYR A 92 9.54 6.83 -2.30
CA TYR A 92 10.23 6.95 -3.58
C TYR A 92 11.45 6.03 -3.64
N GLU A 93 11.94 5.72 -4.85
CA GLU A 93 13.13 4.87 -5.05
C GLU A 93 14.41 5.53 -4.54
N ASP A 94 14.45 6.86 -4.45
CA ASP A 94 15.56 7.64 -3.91
C ASP A 94 15.61 7.67 -2.36
N GLY A 95 14.69 6.95 -1.70
CA GLY A 95 14.57 6.90 -0.25
C GLY A 95 13.79 8.05 0.37
N GLY A 96 13.41 9.06 -0.42
CA GLY A 96 12.50 10.10 0.00
C GLY A 96 11.08 9.58 0.20
N TYR A 97 10.25 10.39 0.85
CA TYR A 97 8.83 10.09 1.05
C TYR A 97 7.97 11.35 0.99
N SER A 98 6.67 11.15 0.79
CA SER A 98 5.64 12.20 0.88
C SER A 98 4.37 11.60 1.47
N TYR A 99 3.71 12.31 2.36
CA TYR A 99 2.51 11.80 3.02
C TYR A 99 1.55 12.91 3.41
N LYS A 100 0.29 12.53 3.60
CA LYS A 100 -0.75 13.40 4.16
C LYS A 100 -1.70 12.54 4.99
N GLY A 101 -2.20 13.10 6.10
CA GLY A 101 -3.27 12.48 6.90
C GLY A 101 -2.92 11.09 7.46
N ILE A 102 -1.67 10.87 7.86
CA ILE A 102 -1.20 9.59 8.40
C ILE A 102 -1.44 9.51 9.92
N PRO A 103 -1.53 8.30 10.52
CA PRO A 103 -1.64 8.16 11.97
C PRO A 103 -0.47 8.81 12.71
N TYR A 104 -0.73 9.48 13.83
CA TYR A 104 0.28 10.21 14.62
C TYR A 104 1.51 9.36 14.95
N HIS A 105 1.31 8.10 15.35
CA HIS A 105 2.43 7.19 15.66
C HIS A 105 3.35 6.92 14.47
N VAL A 106 2.83 6.94 13.24
CA VAL A 106 3.65 6.79 12.03
C VAL A 106 4.57 7.99 11.87
N ASN A 107 4.07 9.21 12.12
CA ASN A 107 4.88 10.43 12.10
C ASN A 107 5.99 10.39 13.17
N ASP A 108 5.68 9.93 14.38
CA ASP A 108 6.66 9.75 15.45
C ASP A 108 7.77 8.76 15.07
N ILE A 109 7.42 7.64 14.43
CA ILE A 109 8.39 6.64 13.98
C ILE A 109 9.35 7.28 12.97
N ILE A 110 8.83 8.04 12.01
CA ILE A 110 9.65 8.71 10.98
C ILE A 110 10.61 9.70 11.62
N GLN A 111 10.12 10.56 12.52
CA GLN A 111 10.95 11.59 13.17
C GLN A 111 12.06 10.99 14.04
N LYS A 112 11.80 9.85 14.70
CA LYS A 112 12.76 9.20 15.61
C LYS A 112 13.76 8.28 14.90
N ASN A 113 13.55 7.97 13.62
CA ASN A 113 14.38 6.99 12.90
C ASN A 113 14.95 7.59 11.62
N GLN A 114 16.26 7.86 11.62
CA GLN A 114 17.00 8.39 10.46
C GLN A 114 17.35 7.30 9.42
N CYS A 115 16.48 6.33 9.20
CA CYS A 115 16.71 5.24 8.26
C CYS A 115 15.74 5.36 7.07
N GLU A 116 16.16 4.90 5.91
CA GLU A 116 15.31 4.85 4.74
C GLU A 116 14.14 3.89 4.94
N ILE A 117 12.95 4.35 4.58
CA ILE A 117 11.73 3.55 4.63
C ILE A 117 11.76 2.56 3.46
N GLU A 118 11.54 1.28 3.75
CA GLU A 118 11.46 0.23 2.74
C GLU A 118 10.04 0.13 2.18
N CYS A 119 9.04 0.04 3.05
CA CYS A 119 7.63 0.03 2.66
C CYS A 119 6.71 0.46 3.81
N VAL A 120 5.51 0.89 3.43
CA VAL A 120 4.42 1.25 4.34
C VAL A 120 3.13 0.59 3.85
N SER A 121 2.30 0.10 4.76
CA SER A 121 0.87 -0.15 4.52
C SER A 121 0.06 0.64 5.54
N LEU A 122 -1.08 1.15 5.10
CA LEU A 122 -2.04 1.88 5.93
C LEU A 122 -3.41 1.23 5.77
N GLY A 123 -4.13 1.11 6.88
CA GLY A 123 -5.46 0.54 6.92
C GLY A 123 -6.59 1.56 6.98
N PRO A 124 -7.84 1.08 6.79
CA PRO A 124 -9.02 1.93 6.71
C PRO A 124 -9.47 2.53 8.05
N LYS A 125 -8.89 2.12 9.19
CA LYS A 125 -9.23 2.58 10.55
C LYS A 125 -7.99 3.04 11.33
N GLY A 126 -6.98 3.53 10.61
CA GLY A 126 -5.73 4.00 11.21
C GLY A 126 -4.72 2.89 11.52
N GLU A 127 -4.95 1.67 11.05
CA GLU A 127 -3.94 0.61 11.10
C GLU A 127 -2.72 1.01 10.27
N TYR A 128 -1.55 0.54 10.68
CA TYR A 128 -0.33 0.77 9.93
C TYR A 128 0.66 -0.38 10.07
N PHE A 129 1.49 -0.53 9.06
CA PHE A 129 2.72 -1.30 9.06
C PHE A 129 3.80 -0.48 8.38
N MET A 130 4.99 -0.44 8.97
CA MET A 130 6.16 0.26 8.43
C MET A 130 7.39 -0.61 8.58
N LYS A 131 8.15 -0.74 7.50
CA LYS A 131 9.44 -1.42 7.48
C LYS A 131 10.51 -0.46 7.01
N MET A 132 11.64 -0.43 7.71
CA MET A 132 12.84 0.32 7.32
C MET A 132 13.83 -0.61 6.60
N LYS A 133 14.70 -0.05 5.75
CA LYS A 133 15.73 -0.84 5.04
C LYS A 133 16.68 -1.58 5.98
N ASN A 134 16.86 -1.11 7.20
CA ASN A 134 17.68 -1.80 8.22
C ASN A 134 16.94 -2.96 8.93
N GLY A 135 15.79 -3.39 8.41
CA GLY A 135 15.05 -4.54 8.90
C GLY A 135 14.12 -4.27 10.08
N ARG A 136 14.19 -3.10 10.71
CA ARG A 136 13.27 -2.72 11.79
C ARG A 136 11.85 -2.54 11.25
N VAL A 137 10.88 -2.99 12.03
CA VAL A 137 9.46 -3.02 11.68
C VAL A 137 8.61 -2.48 12.82
N TRP A 138 7.53 -1.79 12.46
CA TRP A 138 6.51 -1.29 13.38
C TRP A 138 5.13 -1.56 12.81
N TRP A 139 4.17 -1.85 13.68
CA TRP A 139 2.76 -1.96 13.32
C TRP A 139 1.88 -1.48 14.47
N GLY A 140 0.67 -1.03 14.15
CA GLY A 140 -0.23 -0.42 15.13
C GLY A 140 -1.63 -0.17 14.57
N GLY A 141 -2.49 0.41 15.40
CA GLY A 141 -3.85 0.81 15.04
C GLY A 141 -4.86 -0.34 14.87
N MET A 142 -4.42 -1.59 14.97
CA MET A 142 -5.29 -2.77 14.89
C MET A 142 -6.11 -2.95 16.18
N SER A 143 -7.23 -3.66 16.08
CA SER A 143 -7.99 -4.11 17.27
C SER A 143 -7.13 -4.99 18.18
N TYR A 144 -7.46 -5.04 19.47
CA TYR A 144 -6.72 -5.83 20.47
C TYR A 144 -6.52 -7.30 20.03
N ASN A 145 -7.57 -7.91 19.47
CA ASN A 145 -7.53 -9.29 19.01
C ASN A 145 -6.59 -9.49 17.81
N ALA A 146 -6.65 -8.59 16.82
CA ALA A 146 -5.78 -8.66 15.65
C ALA A 146 -4.32 -8.38 16.04
N MET A 147 -4.09 -7.37 16.88
CA MET A 147 -2.78 -7.03 17.43
C MET A 147 -2.14 -8.21 18.16
N ASN A 148 -2.90 -8.89 19.03
CA ASN A 148 -2.41 -10.06 19.75
C ASN A 148 -2.01 -11.22 18.83
N LYS A 149 -2.73 -11.43 17.71
CA LYS A 149 -2.36 -12.44 16.71
C LYS A 149 -1.02 -12.11 16.05
N VAL A 150 -0.84 -10.86 15.64
CA VAL A 150 0.41 -10.40 14.99
C VAL A 150 1.58 -10.39 15.97
N ASN A 151 1.38 -9.92 17.21
CA ASN A 151 2.44 -9.85 18.23
C ASN A 151 3.03 -11.21 18.60
N ARG A 152 2.27 -12.31 18.45
CA ARG A 152 2.79 -13.68 18.64
C ARG A 152 3.86 -14.06 17.61
N LEU A 153 3.89 -13.39 16.46
CA LEU A 153 4.89 -13.61 15.42
C LEU A 153 6.22 -12.89 15.71
N LYS A 154 6.22 -11.89 16.60
CA LYS A 154 7.42 -11.13 16.99
C LYS A 154 8.19 -10.59 15.77
N ASP A 155 9.48 -10.86 15.68
CA ASP A 155 10.42 -10.46 14.62
C ASP A 155 10.25 -11.22 13.30
N ARG A 156 9.37 -12.23 13.27
CA ARG A 156 9.05 -13.02 12.07
C ARG A 156 8.19 -12.24 11.07
N VAL A 157 7.51 -11.18 11.49
CA VAL A 157 6.65 -10.36 10.62
C VAL A 157 7.47 -9.69 9.52
N LYS A 158 7.12 -9.94 8.25
CA LYS A 158 7.79 -9.37 7.07
C LYS A 158 6.95 -8.35 6.33
N PHE A 159 5.63 -8.39 6.45
CA PHE A 159 4.70 -7.48 5.81
C PHE A 159 3.29 -7.67 6.37
N ILE A 160 2.54 -6.58 6.48
CA ILE A 160 1.10 -6.61 6.78
C ILE A 160 0.40 -5.68 5.79
N ASP A 161 -0.71 -6.14 5.23
CA ASP A 161 -1.67 -5.31 4.49
C ASP A 161 -3.06 -5.39 5.11
N PHE A 162 -3.81 -4.30 5.06
CA PHE A 162 -5.05 -4.14 5.80
C PHE A 162 -6.26 -4.05 4.87
N GLY A 163 -7.33 -4.76 5.23
CA GLY A 163 -8.64 -4.73 4.58
C GLY A 163 -9.70 -4.11 5.48
N GLU A 164 -10.94 -4.03 4.97
CA GLU A 164 -12.10 -3.65 5.78
C GLU A 164 -12.42 -4.72 6.83
N ASN A 165 -13.24 -4.34 7.83
CA ASN A 165 -13.76 -5.24 8.86
C ASN A 165 -12.67 -6.00 9.64
N GLU A 166 -11.57 -5.33 9.97
CA GLU A 166 -10.44 -5.88 10.74
C GLU A 166 -9.74 -7.07 10.05
N THR A 167 -9.90 -7.21 8.73
CA THR A 167 -9.18 -8.20 7.95
C THR A 167 -7.77 -7.71 7.63
N PHE A 168 -6.81 -8.63 7.59
CA PHE A 168 -5.44 -8.31 7.21
C PHE A 168 -4.77 -9.54 6.60
N VAL A 169 -3.77 -9.31 5.75
CA VAL A 169 -2.84 -10.33 5.26
C VAL A 169 -1.50 -10.07 5.95
N CYS A 170 -0.94 -11.10 6.58
CA CYS A 170 0.38 -11.02 7.21
C CYS A 170 1.32 -12.05 6.57
N ARG A 171 2.45 -11.58 6.07
CA ARG A 171 3.56 -12.44 5.62
C ARG A 171 4.58 -12.55 6.75
N TYR A 172 4.96 -13.76 7.11
CA TYR A 172 5.93 -14.05 8.17
C TYR A 172 6.86 -15.20 7.76
N THR A 173 8.01 -15.32 8.41
CA THR A 173 8.98 -16.43 8.27
C THR A 173 8.93 -17.33 9.48
#